data_AF-A0A3L0W5J9-F1
#
_entry.id   AF-A0A3L0W5J9-F1
#
_cell.length_a   1.000
_cell.length_b   1.000
_cell.length_c   1.000
_cell.angle_alpha   90.00
_cell.angle_beta   90.00
_cell.angle_gamma   90.00
#
_symmetry.space_group_name_H-M   'P 1'
#
loop_
_entity.id
_entity.type
_entity.pdbx_description
1 polymer ?
#
loop_
_entity_poly.entity_id
_entity_poly.type
_entity_poly.pdbx_seq_one_letter_code
_entity_poly.pdbx_strand_id
1 'polypeptide(L)'
;MYDFWEIHIPFADRWCTTQRVGAGSADIVGMVDLEECGRRGLTLGSRRVDFAIDREGTIHDLYHPWESLPSSFTDLAVKLHQAHLKRSWPCIALKASPAKLLQGHNVYGPDNAAAGILELLAAFARALPRVAEMLDWGNAHIRRVDVTNSIQLPDAETLANCLSAIGNLSHRHLRAAKESDYESTIYFNKRSQDQQDAGRTKVLVVYAKHNEMQHQLELLKRAKRTEKTSRYDSVIQNLESPELNEFAANRLRFEGRALTRWFERNKIPRNVWQFLTFVGQFESDPANDGMTFCEWAWRDLFTDMFAALGTTKVSLTQNSRVQEQLRKQYGRCKLIQNPDDTITEKWSYSRADRLMLFYRSLATDGWDKTKRLTASSTFYDAVNCLMAIGLTKAQLQNLKKRQTLKLLHLIKMDFTAQRPANYVEPVGTVLDKQGDILSIGDKFGRGFVQSFGQSREQLIQQAVGSYVDLAAAEASLQHLIAGRPLRINDNEQLHLAVFDDGSFELIRGDIFQYHDDYKIPLPDQPKYGSDEELIDDFAAYLGTTSAPEFDARSYADTEHRKLSVILDSLRGQLADAEQDPDMIAKAIQLRGRISHTKARLDRLWYWAHKATDSRGRNINQGEIQCQV
;
A
#
# COMPACT_ATOMS: atom_id res chain seq x y z
N MET A 1 17.33 8.09 -8.81
CA MET A 1 16.62 9.27 -8.25
C MET A 1 15.18 8.90 -7.91
N TYR A 2 14.57 9.63 -6.98
CA TYR A 2 13.14 9.54 -6.74
C TYR A 2 12.38 10.34 -7.81
N ASP A 3 11.47 9.68 -8.52
CA ASP A 3 10.70 10.30 -9.60
C ASP A 3 9.29 10.68 -9.17
N PHE A 4 8.71 10.00 -8.19
CA PHE A 4 7.35 10.24 -7.73
C PHE A 4 7.13 9.77 -6.28
N TRP A 5 6.34 10.53 -5.53
CA TRP A 5 5.83 10.16 -4.21
C TRP A 5 4.31 10.30 -4.17
N GLU A 6 3.65 9.33 -3.54
CA GLU A 6 2.26 9.44 -3.09
C GLU A 6 2.21 9.27 -1.58
N ILE A 7 1.84 10.35 -0.88
CA ILE A 7 1.76 10.41 0.57
C ILE A 7 0.33 10.69 0.96
N HIS A 8 -0.18 9.94 1.94
CA HIS A 8 -1.49 10.16 2.52
C HIS A 8 -1.32 10.66 3.94
N ILE A 9 -1.99 11.77 4.24
CA ILE A 9 -1.95 12.42 5.56
C ILE A 9 -3.39 12.39 6.12
N PRO A 10 -3.65 11.63 7.19
CA PRO A 10 -4.97 11.57 7.79
C PRO A 10 -5.37 12.92 8.40
N PHE A 11 -6.67 13.15 8.53
CA PHE A 11 -7.18 14.26 9.35
C PHE A 11 -7.03 13.93 10.84
N ALA A 12 -6.70 14.93 11.65
CA ALA A 12 -6.65 14.78 13.10
C ALA A 12 -8.06 14.57 13.67
N ASP A 13 -8.18 13.76 14.72
CA ASP A 13 -9.48 13.27 15.20
C ASP A 13 -10.46 14.37 15.59
N ARG A 14 -9.97 15.50 16.11
CA ARG A 14 -10.79 16.68 16.45
C ARG A 14 -11.55 17.29 15.25
N TRP A 15 -11.08 17.04 14.03
CA TRP A 15 -11.72 17.49 12.80
C TRP A 15 -12.61 16.43 12.16
N CYS A 16 -12.70 15.25 12.77
CA CYS A 16 -13.46 14.11 12.29
C CYS A 16 -14.66 13.83 13.19
N THR A 17 -15.77 13.44 12.57
CA THR A 17 -16.91 12.81 13.24
C THR A 17 -16.92 11.32 12.91
N THR A 18 -17.38 10.48 13.83
CA THR A 18 -17.50 9.05 13.55
C THR A 18 -18.88 8.73 12.99
N GLN A 19 -18.92 7.98 11.89
CA GLN A 19 -20.14 7.49 11.28
C GLN A 19 -20.12 5.96 11.26
N ARG A 20 -21.26 5.35 11.58
CA ARG A 20 -21.47 3.91 11.42
C ARG A 20 -21.89 3.63 9.98
N VAL A 21 -21.21 2.68 9.33
CA VAL A 21 -21.48 2.32 7.94
C VAL A 21 -21.89 0.85 7.88
N GLY A 22 -23.06 0.54 7.33
CA GLY A 22 -23.56 -0.83 7.16
C GLY A 22 -24.69 -1.22 8.11
N ALA A 23 -25.38 -2.33 7.78
CA ALA A 23 -26.55 -2.83 8.52
C ALA A 23 -26.19 -3.59 9.82
N GLY A 24 -24.90 -3.77 10.11
CA GLY A 24 -24.37 -4.40 11.31
C GLY A 24 -23.51 -3.42 12.12
N SER A 25 -23.61 -3.50 13.44
CA SER A 25 -23.07 -2.55 14.42
C SER A 25 -21.54 -2.51 14.57
N ALA A 26 -20.75 -2.92 13.57
CA ALA A 26 -19.30 -3.13 13.73
C ALA A 26 -18.40 -2.16 12.96
N ASP A 27 -18.84 -1.56 11.85
CA ASP A 27 -17.96 -0.76 11.00
C ASP A 27 -18.11 0.75 11.28
N ILE A 28 -17.06 1.34 11.85
CA ILE A 28 -16.96 2.78 12.15
C ILE A 28 -15.96 3.41 11.18
N VAL A 29 -16.34 4.53 10.57
CA VAL A 29 -15.45 5.36 9.74
C VAL A 29 -15.43 6.80 10.25
N GLY A 30 -14.31 7.49 10.09
CA GLY A 30 -14.19 8.92 10.34
C GLY A 30 -14.66 9.73 9.14
N MET A 31 -15.34 10.84 9.36
CA MET A 31 -15.81 11.74 8.32
C MET A 31 -15.39 13.16 8.67
N VAL A 32 -14.71 13.84 7.75
CA VAL A 32 -14.41 15.27 7.89
C VAL A 32 -15.52 16.09 7.27
N ASP A 33 -15.83 17.25 7.85
CA ASP A 33 -16.77 18.20 7.24
C ASP A 33 -16.14 18.80 5.96
N LEU A 34 -16.75 18.51 4.80
CA LEU A 34 -16.29 19.01 3.52
C LEU A 34 -16.52 20.50 3.36
N GLU A 35 -17.60 21.06 3.92
CA GLU A 35 -17.82 22.50 3.85
C GLU A 35 -16.74 23.26 4.62
N GLU A 36 -16.38 22.78 5.81
CA GLU A 36 -15.29 23.38 6.60
C GLU A 36 -13.94 23.27 5.87
N CYS A 37 -13.67 22.12 5.23
CA CYS A 37 -12.54 21.95 4.33
C CYS A 37 -12.54 23.02 3.22
N GLY A 38 -13.70 23.30 2.62
CA GLY A 38 -13.87 24.34 1.60
C GLY A 38 -13.63 25.74 2.15
N ARG A 39 -14.19 26.08 3.32
CA ARG A 39 -13.96 27.37 4.00
C ARG A 39 -12.49 27.61 4.36
N ARG A 40 -11.69 26.53 4.45
CA ARG A 40 -10.25 26.56 4.72
C ARG A 40 -9.38 26.57 3.46
N GLY A 41 -9.99 26.49 2.27
CA GLY A 41 -9.33 26.75 0.99
C GLY A 41 -9.28 25.57 0.04
N LEU A 42 -9.82 24.39 0.39
CA LEU A 42 -9.91 23.28 -0.56
C LEU A 42 -10.96 23.58 -1.64
N THR A 43 -10.63 23.27 -2.90
CA THR A 43 -11.62 23.39 -3.99
C THR A 43 -12.62 22.24 -3.91
N LEU A 44 -13.92 22.55 -3.81
CA LEU A 44 -14.99 21.54 -3.78
C LEU A 44 -15.78 21.53 -5.09
N GLY A 45 -16.20 20.34 -5.49
CA GLY A 45 -17.24 20.13 -6.49
C GLY A 45 -18.51 19.57 -5.84
N SER A 46 -19.63 19.66 -6.55
CA SER A 46 -20.92 19.07 -6.16
C SER A 46 -21.43 18.17 -7.28
N ARG A 47 -22.06 17.06 -6.91
CA ARG A 47 -22.71 16.16 -7.88
C ARG A 47 -24.17 16.51 -8.15
N ARG A 48 -24.83 17.24 -7.24
CA ARG A 48 -26.22 17.65 -7.39
C ARG A 48 -26.43 19.04 -6.83
N VAL A 49 -27.01 19.90 -7.66
CA VAL A 49 -27.39 21.27 -7.32
C VAL A 49 -28.88 21.40 -7.58
N ASP A 50 -29.63 21.71 -6.53
CA ASP A 50 -31.07 21.91 -6.59
C ASP A 50 -31.35 23.43 -6.57
N PHE A 51 -32.05 23.95 -7.59
CA PHE A 51 -32.38 25.37 -7.67
C PHE A 51 -33.78 25.62 -7.11
N ALA A 52 -33.89 26.47 -6.10
CA ALA A 52 -35.18 26.94 -5.62
C ALA A 52 -35.70 28.10 -6.50
N ILE A 53 -37.02 28.32 -6.48
CA ILE A 53 -37.75 29.26 -7.35
C ILE A 53 -37.31 30.72 -7.11
N ASP A 54 -36.82 31.01 -5.91
CA ASP A 54 -36.26 32.26 -5.40
C ASP A 54 -34.78 32.49 -5.79
N ARG A 55 -34.20 31.64 -6.65
CA ARG A 55 -32.82 31.72 -7.17
C ARG A 55 -31.71 31.41 -6.16
N GLU A 56 -32.05 30.96 -4.95
CA GLU A 56 -31.09 30.33 -4.05
C GLU A 56 -31.00 28.83 -4.36
N GLY A 57 -29.78 28.31 -4.44
CA GLY A 57 -29.54 26.91 -4.77
C GLY A 57 -29.03 26.13 -3.56
N THR A 58 -29.55 24.93 -3.34
CA THR A 58 -29.03 23.99 -2.34
C THR A 58 -28.02 23.05 -2.99
N ILE A 59 -26.85 22.93 -2.37
CA ILE A 59 -25.75 22.11 -2.90
C ILE A 59 -25.71 20.79 -2.13
N HIS A 60 -25.69 19.68 -2.86
CA HIS A 60 -25.62 18.33 -2.30
C HIS A 60 -24.39 17.57 -2.81
N ASP A 61 -24.05 16.48 -2.12
CA ASP A 61 -23.00 15.54 -2.53
C ASP A 61 -21.65 16.21 -2.86
N LEU A 62 -21.17 17.02 -1.91
CA LEU A 62 -19.86 17.66 -2.00
C LEU A 62 -18.76 16.61 -2.14
N TYR A 63 -17.76 16.91 -2.94
CA TYR A 63 -16.55 16.11 -3.07
C TYR A 63 -15.37 17.00 -3.45
N HIS A 64 -14.16 16.51 -3.18
CA HIS A 64 -12.93 17.17 -3.62
C HIS A 64 -12.43 16.52 -4.92
N PRO A 65 -12.41 17.23 -6.07
CA PRO A 65 -11.73 16.76 -7.28
C PRO A 65 -10.21 16.63 -7.04
N TRP A 66 -9.46 16.15 -8.03
CA TRP A 66 -8.00 16.36 -7.98
C TRP A 66 -7.74 17.85 -8.21
N GLU A 67 -7.02 18.47 -7.28
CA GLU A 67 -6.61 19.87 -7.34
C GLU A 67 -5.09 19.94 -7.60
N SER A 68 -4.65 20.92 -8.38
CA SER A 68 -3.23 21.18 -8.63
C SER A 68 -2.82 22.44 -7.90
N LEU A 69 -2.04 22.29 -6.84
CA LEU A 69 -1.52 23.39 -6.06
C LEU A 69 -0.22 23.92 -6.68
N PRO A 70 -0.07 25.24 -6.83
CA PRO A 70 1.15 25.82 -7.36
C PRO A 70 2.34 25.57 -6.41
N SER A 71 3.51 25.32 -7.00
CA SER A 71 4.79 25.31 -6.30
C SER A 71 5.82 26.16 -7.06
N SER A 72 7.06 26.18 -6.59
CA SER A 72 8.15 26.96 -7.19
C SER A 72 8.44 26.58 -8.65
N PHE A 73 8.21 25.32 -9.05
CA PHE A 73 8.46 24.87 -10.41
C PHE A 73 7.27 24.14 -11.04
N THR A 74 6.79 23.06 -10.42
CA THR A 74 5.68 22.26 -10.96
C THR A 74 4.61 21.98 -9.92
N ASP A 75 3.40 21.70 -10.37
CA ASP A 75 2.27 21.61 -9.43
C ASP A 75 2.29 20.35 -8.57
N LEU A 76 1.82 20.50 -7.35
CA LEU A 76 1.52 19.41 -6.43
C LEU A 76 0.07 18.98 -6.62
N ALA A 77 -0.17 17.71 -6.95
CA ALA A 77 -1.54 17.20 -7.06
C ALA A 77 -2.06 16.75 -5.69
N VAL A 78 -3.27 17.21 -5.35
CA VAL A 78 -3.87 17.05 -4.02
C VAL A 78 -5.29 16.51 -4.15
N LYS A 79 -5.64 15.59 -3.25
CA LYS A 79 -7.02 15.10 -3.14
C LYS A 79 -7.43 14.72 -1.73
N LEU A 80 -8.54 15.26 -1.27
CA LEU A 80 -9.25 14.73 -0.11
C LEU A 80 -9.96 13.42 -0.48
N HIS A 81 -9.65 12.36 0.26
CA HIS A 81 -10.37 11.10 0.25
C HIS A 81 -11.19 10.98 1.54
N GLN A 82 -12.51 10.98 1.42
CA GLN A 82 -13.37 10.60 2.54
C GLN A 82 -13.17 9.12 2.89
N ALA A 83 -13.47 8.80 4.14
CA ALA A 83 -13.42 7.42 4.59
C ALA A 83 -14.51 6.56 3.93
N HIS A 84 -14.25 5.26 3.92
CA HIS A 84 -15.17 4.20 3.53
C HIS A 84 -14.66 2.88 4.13
N LEU A 85 -15.34 1.76 3.93
CA LEU A 85 -15.00 0.48 4.56
C LEU A 85 -13.54 0.01 4.35
N LYS A 86 -12.88 0.42 3.26
CA LYS A 86 -11.46 0.06 2.97
C LYS A 86 -10.46 1.13 3.40
N ARG A 87 -10.94 2.28 3.88
CA ARG A 87 -10.18 3.43 4.38
C ARG A 87 -10.96 4.01 5.53
N SER A 88 -10.71 3.54 6.75
CA SER A 88 -11.49 3.91 7.92
C SER A 88 -11.40 5.40 8.31
N TRP A 89 -10.38 6.13 7.86
CA TRP A 89 -10.18 7.54 8.21
C TRP A 89 -9.98 8.43 6.97
N PRO A 90 -10.53 9.66 6.95
CA PRO A 90 -10.36 10.55 5.82
C PRO A 90 -8.92 11.07 5.79
N CYS A 91 -8.43 11.38 4.59
CA CYS A 91 -7.05 11.85 4.42
C CYS A 91 -6.90 12.76 3.21
N ILE A 92 -5.85 13.57 3.23
CA ILE A 92 -5.33 14.26 2.05
C ILE A 92 -4.26 13.37 1.39
N ALA A 93 -4.45 13.07 0.12
CA ALA A 93 -3.43 12.45 -0.73
C ALA A 93 -2.65 13.53 -1.47
N LEU A 94 -1.33 13.49 -1.35
CA LEU A 94 -0.37 14.36 -2.02
C LEU A 94 0.42 13.55 -3.05
N LYS A 95 0.53 14.06 -4.28
CA LYS A 95 1.19 13.41 -5.40
C LYS A 95 2.07 14.39 -6.15
N ALA A 96 3.37 14.13 -6.20
CA ALA A 96 4.27 14.92 -7.03
C ALA A 96 5.57 14.18 -7.35
N SER A 97 6.27 14.69 -8.36
CA SER A 97 7.66 14.35 -8.62
C SER A 97 8.57 15.26 -7.79
N PRO A 98 9.38 14.74 -6.86
CA PRO A 98 10.25 15.58 -6.05
C PRO A 98 11.30 16.30 -6.90
N ALA A 99 11.81 15.65 -7.96
CA ALA A 99 12.73 16.27 -8.91
C ALA A 99 12.06 17.46 -9.63
N LYS A 100 10.81 17.31 -10.09
CA LYS A 100 10.11 18.43 -10.73
C LYS A 100 9.79 19.56 -9.73
N LEU A 101 9.48 19.24 -8.47
CA LEU A 101 9.27 20.25 -7.42
C LEU A 101 10.54 21.04 -7.07
N LEU A 102 11.70 20.40 -7.07
CA LEU A 102 12.96 21.00 -6.61
C LEU A 102 13.74 21.73 -7.71
N GLN A 103 13.62 21.32 -8.98
CA GLN A 103 14.42 21.86 -10.09
C GLN A 103 13.65 21.95 -11.43
N GLY A 104 12.36 21.63 -11.46
CA GLY A 104 11.49 21.80 -12.64
C GLY A 104 11.49 20.67 -13.67
N HIS A 105 12.40 19.71 -13.59
CA HIS A 105 12.42 18.55 -14.48
C HIS A 105 12.78 17.25 -13.74
N ASN A 106 12.48 16.12 -14.37
CA ASN A 106 12.87 14.79 -13.90
C ASN A 106 13.70 14.04 -14.95
N VAL A 107 14.61 14.72 -15.64
CA VAL A 107 15.58 14.09 -16.55
C VAL A 107 16.66 13.38 -15.75
N TYR A 108 17.21 14.06 -14.75
CA TYR A 108 17.98 13.57 -13.60
C TYR A 108 17.43 14.26 -12.35
N GLY A 109 17.94 13.96 -11.15
CA GLY A 109 17.42 14.55 -9.92
C GLY A 109 17.94 13.91 -8.63
N PRO A 110 17.38 14.33 -7.49
CA PRO A 110 17.84 13.92 -6.16
C PRO A 110 17.51 12.46 -5.85
N ASP A 111 18.40 11.83 -5.09
CA ASP A 111 18.21 10.51 -4.48
C ASP A 111 18.14 10.60 -2.95
N ASN A 112 18.18 11.81 -2.39
CA ASN A 112 17.83 12.05 -0.99
C ASN A 112 16.31 11.99 -0.77
N ALA A 113 15.84 11.00 -0.01
CA ALA A 113 14.42 10.82 0.27
C ALA A 113 13.84 11.96 1.11
N ALA A 114 14.59 12.45 2.11
CA ALA A 114 14.15 13.51 3.01
C ALA A 114 13.91 14.81 2.25
N ALA A 115 14.86 15.25 1.43
CA ALA A 115 14.73 16.46 0.63
C ALA A 115 13.48 16.45 -0.25
N GLY A 116 13.21 15.33 -0.93
CA GLY A 116 12.06 15.18 -1.80
C GLY A 116 10.72 15.13 -1.07
N ILE A 117 10.63 14.36 0.02
CA ILE A 117 9.40 14.24 0.81
C ILE A 117 9.07 15.55 1.51
N LEU A 118 10.06 16.18 2.16
CA LEU A 118 9.84 17.39 2.94
C LEU A 118 9.44 18.58 2.08
N GLU A 119 10.01 18.73 0.87
CA GLU A 119 9.58 19.77 -0.05
C GLU A 119 8.12 19.57 -0.47
N LEU A 120 7.70 18.32 -0.68
CA LEU A 120 6.31 17.99 -1.03
C LEU A 120 5.35 18.36 0.11
N LEU A 121 5.69 18.04 1.36
CA LEU A 121 4.89 18.41 2.54
C LEU A 121 4.83 19.94 2.73
N ALA A 122 5.97 20.62 2.56
CA ALA A 122 6.03 22.07 2.71
C ALA A 122 5.33 22.83 1.59
N ALA A 123 5.40 22.34 0.35
CA ALA A 123 4.63 22.90 -0.76
C ALA A 123 3.13 22.86 -0.46
N PHE A 124 2.62 21.76 0.09
CA PHE A 124 1.23 21.67 0.55
C PHE A 124 0.93 22.66 1.67
N ALA A 125 1.74 22.67 2.73
CA ALA A 125 1.50 23.54 3.90
C ALA A 125 1.55 25.03 3.54
N ARG A 126 2.40 25.42 2.57
CA ARG A 126 2.44 26.80 2.03
C ARG A 126 1.20 27.14 1.21
N ALA A 127 0.71 26.20 0.39
CA ALA A 127 -0.43 26.43 -0.49
C ALA A 127 -1.77 26.40 0.26
N LEU A 128 -1.94 25.51 1.23
CA LEU A 128 -3.18 25.33 2.00
C LEU A 128 -2.92 25.28 3.52
N PRO A 129 -2.44 26.38 4.14
CA PRO A 129 -2.03 26.39 5.55
C PRO A 129 -3.17 26.05 6.51
N ARG A 130 -4.38 26.56 6.27
CA ARG A 130 -5.55 26.30 7.14
C ARG A 130 -6.06 24.87 7.06
N VAL A 131 -5.80 24.18 5.95
CA VAL A 131 -6.11 22.76 5.78
C VAL A 131 -5.01 21.92 6.42
N ALA A 132 -3.74 22.35 6.31
CA ALA A 132 -2.61 21.72 6.97
C ALA A 132 -2.77 21.63 8.50
N GLU A 133 -3.38 22.64 9.13
CA GLU A 133 -3.75 22.62 10.57
C GLU A 133 -4.75 21.51 10.94
N MET A 134 -5.48 20.97 9.97
CA MET A 134 -6.47 19.91 10.18
C MET A 134 -5.87 18.51 10.16
N LEU A 135 -4.61 18.37 9.73
CA LEU A 135 -4.01 17.08 9.43
C LEU A 135 -3.18 16.54 10.59
N ASP A 136 -3.20 15.22 10.74
CA ASP A 136 -2.29 14.47 11.62
C ASP A 136 -1.04 14.10 10.82
N TRP A 137 -0.06 15.00 10.89
CA TRP A 137 1.24 14.84 10.25
C TRP A 137 2.03 13.66 10.80
N GLY A 138 1.87 13.32 12.08
CA GLY A 138 2.55 12.20 12.73
C GLY A 138 2.18 10.86 12.09
N ASN A 139 0.96 10.74 11.57
CA ASN A 139 0.44 9.55 10.90
C ASN A 139 0.45 9.61 9.36
N ALA A 140 1.21 10.54 8.79
CA ALA A 140 1.46 10.56 7.35
C ALA A 140 2.13 9.24 6.89
N HIS A 141 1.64 8.67 5.79
CA HIS A 141 2.16 7.42 5.26
C HIS A 141 2.34 7.41 3.75
N ILE A 142 3.39 6.73 3.32
CA ILE A 142 3.75 6.52 1.93
C ILE A 142 2.87 5.41 1.36
N ARG A 143 2.18 5.73 0.26
CA ARG A 143 1.36 4.79 -0.50
C ARG A 143 2.12 4.19 -1.67
N ARG A 144 2.94 5.02 -2.32
CA ARG A 144 3.75 4.67 -3.48
C ARG A 144 5.01 5.53 -3.56
N VAL A 145 6.08 4.92 -4.04
CA VAL A 145 7.33 5.59 -4.45
C VAL A 145 7.75 5.07 -5.82
N ASP A 146 8.18 5.97 -6.69
CA ASP A 146 8.80 5.61 -7.96
C ASP A 146 10.29 5.98 -7.94
N VAL A 147 11.13 5.02 -8.29
CA VAL A 147 12.58 5.19 -8.40
C VAL A 147 13.01 4.97 -9.85
N THR A 148 13.94 5.79 -10.31
CA THR A 148 14.41 5.75 -11.71
C THR A 148 15.92 5.73 -11.84
N ASN A 149 16.36 4.93 -12.80
CA ASN A 149 17.70 4.92 -13.36
C ASN A 149 17.59 4.80 -14.89
N SER A 150 18.64 5.15 -15.61
CA SER A 150 18.64 5.13 -17.08
C SER A 150 19.96 4.66 -17.66
N ILE A 151 19.92 4.21 -18.90
CA ILE A 151 21.11 3.96 -19.71
C ILE A 151 21.17 4.94 -20.88
N GLN A 152 22.39 5.33 -21.23
CA GLN A 152 22.67 6.09 -22.45
C GLN A 152 22.85 5.10 -23.60
N LEU A 153 22.13 5.28 -24.70
CA LEU A 153 22.31 4.49 -25.91
C LEU A 153 22.98 5.35 -27.00
N PRO A 154 23.66 4.71 -27.98
CA PRO A 154 24.42 5.44 -29.00
C PRO A 154 23.55 6.32 -29.89
N ASP A 155 22.37 5.83 -30.26
CA ASP A 155 21.51 6.45 -31.26
C ASP A 155 20.03 6.05 -31.07
N ALA A 156 19.14 6.75 -31.78
CA ALA A 156 17.69 6.59 -31.67
C ALA A 156 17.19 5.24 -32.22
N GLU A 157 17.84 4.69 -33.25
CA GLU A 157 17.48 3.39 -33.83
C GLU A 157 17.79 2.27 -32.84
N THR A 158 18.97 2.32 -32.23
CA THR A 158 19.38 1.42 -31.14
C THR A 158 18.40 1.52 -29.98
N LEU A 159 17.97 2.74 -29.59
CA LEU A 159 16.97 2.92 -28.55
C LEU A 159 15.62 2.26 -28.88
N ALA A 160 15.07 2.52 -30.06
CA ALA A 160 13.79 1.95 -30.49
C ALA A 160 13.86 0.41 -30.53
N ASN A 161 14.98 -0.14 -31.01
CA ASN A 161 15.20 -1.58 -31.03
C ASN A 161 15.35 -2.18 -29.63
N CYS A 162 16.11 -1.55 -28.72
CA CYS A 162 16.24 -1.96 -27.32
C CYS A 162 14.87 -1.96 -26.62
N LEU A 163 14.08 -0.91 -26.83
CA LEU A 163 12.73 -0.81 -26.29
C LEU A 163 11.85 -1.96 -26.82
N SER A 164 11.86 -2.21 -28.14
CA SER A 164 11.16 -3.37 -28.73
C SER A 164 11.63 -4.71 -28.16
N ALA A 165 12.92 -4.86 -27.86
CA ALA A 165 13.51 -6.04 -27.24
C ALA A 165 12.93 -6.30 -25.84
N ILE A 166 12.87 -5.23 -25.05
CA ILE A 166 12.36 -5.22 -23.68
C ILE A 166 10.87 -5.59 -23.68
N GLY A 167 10.09 -5.11 -24.65
CA GLY A 167 8.66 -5.44 -24.78
C GLY A 167 8.36 -6.93 -24.91
N ASN A 168 9.31 -7.73 -25.40
CA ASN A 168 9.14 -9.18 -25.52
C ASN A 168 9.50 -9.95 -24.23
N LEU A 169 10.00 -9.26 -23.20
CA LEU A 169 10.47 -9.90 -21.98
C LEU A 169 9.31 -10.48 -21.15
N SER A 170 9.48 -11.72 -20.72
CA SER A 170 8.63 -12.30 -19.68
C SER A 170 9.40 -13.26 -18.77
N HIS A 171 9.37 -13.00 -17.46
CA HIS A 171 10.07 -13.81 -16.48
C HIS A 171 9.32 -13.86 -15.15
N ARG A 172 9.10 -15.05 -14.57
CA ARG A 172 8.29 -15.23 -13.34
C ARG A 172 6.97 -14.45 -13.39
N HIS A 173 6.80 -13.40 -12.59
CA HIS A 173 5.62 -12.53 -12.56
C HIS A 173 5.72 -11.30 -13.47
N LEU A 174 6.87 -11.03 -14.09
CA LEU A 174 7.11 -9.92 -15.02
C LEU A 174 6.46 -10.20 -16.39
N ARG A 175 5.47 -9.39 -16.77
CA ARG A 175 4.82 -9.45 -18.09
C ARG A 175 4.65 -8.05 -18.65
N ALA A 176 5.06 -7.85 -19.91
CA ALA A 176 4.75 -6.63 -20.64
C ALA A 176 3.24 -6.49 -20.82
N ALA A 177 2.74 -5.26 -20.68
CA ALA A 177 1.37 -4.93 -21.00
C ALA A 177 1.18 -4.96 -22.52
N LYS A 178 0.02 -5.47 -22.97
CA LYS A 178 -0.31 -5.55 -24.40
C LYS A 178 -0.70 -4.19 -24.99
N GLU A 179 -1.15 -3.28 -24.12
CA GLU A 179 -1.56 -1.93 -24.48
C GLU A 179 -0.59 -0.94 -23.80
N SER A 180 0.08 -0.14 -24.62
CA SER A 180 0.84 1.02 -24.18
C SER A 180 0.10 2.29 -24.56
N ASP A 181 0.15 3.29 -23.68
CA ASP A 181 -0.47 4.60 -23.94
C ASP A 181 0.37 5.39 -24.98
N TYR A 182 1.65 5.01 -25.16
CA TYR A 182 2.60 5.63 -26.07
C TYR A 182 3.47 4.56 -26.75
N GLU A 183 3.88 4.82 -28.00
CA GLU A 183 4.75 3.92 -28.76
C GLU A 183 6.15 3.79 -28.13
N SER A 184 6.64 4.87 -27.50
CA SER A 184 7.96 4.93 -26.86
C SER A 184 7.98 4.50 -25.39
N THR A 185 6.94 3.80 -24.92
CA THR A 185 6.78 3.42 -23.50
C THR A 185 6.25 2.01 -23.36
N ILE A 186 6.86 1.23 -22.46
CA ILE A 186 6.46 -0.15 -22.17
C ILE A 186 6.20 -0.27 -20.68
N TYR A 187 4.98 -0.69 -20.34
CA TYR A 187 4.63 -1.03 -18.98
C TYR A 187 4.78 -2.52 -18.74
N PHE A 188 5.24 -2.89 -17.55
CA PHE A 188 5.20 -4.25 -17.05
C PHE A 188 4.29 -4.34 -15.86
N ASN A 189 3.47 -5.38 -15.83
CA ASN A 189 2.50 -5.62 -14.78
C ASN A 189 1.56 -4.42 -14.60
N LYS A 190 1.10 -3.77 -15.68
CA LYS A 190 -0.06 -2.83 -15.65
C LYS A 190 -1.36 -3.67 -15.60
N ARG A 191 -2.41 -3.22 -14.91
CA ARG A 191 -3.77 -3.80 -14.94
C ARG A 191 -4.69 -2.75 -15.55
N SER A 192 -5.90 -3.17 -15.92
CA SER A 192 -6.99 -2.27 -16.26
C SER A 192 -7.27 -1.27 -15.14
N GLN A 193 -7.87 -0.14 -15.51
CA GLN A 193 -8.13 1.01 -14.65
C GLN A 193 -8.94 0.64 -13.39
N ASP A 194 -9.82 -0.35 -13.48
CA ASP A 194 -10.70 -0.80 -12.39
C ASP A 194 -9.99 -1.60 -11.27
N GLN A 195 -8.73 -2.02 -11.47
CA GLN A 195 -7.98 -2.85 -10.51
C GLN A 195 -6.54 -2.38 -10.27
N GLN A 196 -6.30 -1.06 -10.25
CA GLN A 196 -4.94 -0.51 -10.14
C GLN A 196 -4.19 -0.95 -8.87
N ASP A 197 -4.90 -1.15 -7.75
CA ASP A 197 -4.30 -1.41 -6.43
C ASP A 197 -4.57 -2.80 -5.84
N ALA A 198 -5.28 -3.68 -6.56
CA ALA A 198 -5.66 -5.00 -6.06
C ALA A 198 -4.43 -5.93 -6.03
N GLY A 199 -3.66 -5.80 -4.97
CA GLY A 199 -2.73 -6.80 -4.49
C GLY A 199 -1.36 -6.86 -5.14
N ARG A 200 -0.88 -5.74 -5.68
CA ARG A 200 0.41 -5.67 -6.35
C ARG A 200 1.51 -5.09 -5.49
N THR A 201 2.68 -5.67 -5.68
CA THR A 201 3.93 -5.21 -5.11
C THR A 201 4.53 -4.09 -5.97
N LYS A 202 4.60 -4.27 -7.30
CA LYS A 202 5.32 -3.34 -8.19
C LYS A 202 4.74 -3.23 -9.60
N VAL A 203 4.98 -2.09 -10.25
CA VAL A 203 4.78 -1.85 -11.70
C VAL A 203 6.10 -1.32 -12.24
N LEU A 204 6.56 -1.80 -13.40
CA LEU A 204 7.77 -1.27 -14.03
C LEU A 204 7.40 -0.54 -15.31
N VAL A 205 8.13 0.51 -15.64
CA VAL A 205 7.96 1.27 -16.87
C VAL A 205 9.32 1.48 -17.51
N VAL A 206 9.39 1.26 -18.81
CA VAL A 206 10.61 1.51 -19.59
C VAL A 206 10.25 2.41 -20.77
N TYR A 207 10.95 3.53 -20.94
CA TYR A 207 10.58 4.51 -21.97
C TYR A 207 11.75 5.36 -22.47
N ALA A 208 11.59 5.94 -23.65
CA ALA A 208 12.51 6.93 -24.21
C ALA A 208 12.36 8.26 -23.47
N LYS A 209 13.38 8.68 -22.71
CA LYS A 209 13.23 9.88 -21.85
C LYS A 209 13.11 11.17 -22.65
N HIS A 210 13.86 11.31 -23.73
CA HIS A 210 13.80 12.50 -24.56
C HIS A 210 12.38 12.75 -25.10
N ASN A 211 11.71 11.71 -25.60
CA ASN A 211 10.35 11.83 -26.12
C ASN A 211 9.34 12.27 -25.05
N GLU A 212 9.44 11.73 -23.82
CA GLU A 212 8.59 12.14 -22.70
C GLU A 212 8.84 13.61 -22.31
N MET A 213 10.10 14.03 -22.28
CA MET A 213 10.47 15.43 -22.00
C MET A 213 9.93 16.39 -23.07
N GLN A 214 10.09 16.05 -24.36
CA GLN A 214 9.56 16.86 -25.47
C GLN A 214 8.03 16.97 -25.40
N HIS A 215 7.35 15.87 -25.10
CA HIS A 215 5.90 15.90 -24.91
C HIS A 215 5.48 16.80 -23.74
N GLN A 216 6.21 16.76 -22.61
CA GLN A 216 5.97 17.68 -21.49
C GLN A 216 6.17 19.14 -21.90
N LEU A 217 7.23 19.44 -22.65
CA LEU A 217 7.52 20.79 -23.14
C LEU A 217 6.38 21.33 -24.03
N GLU A 218 5.86 20.50 -24.94
CA GLU A 218 4.72 20.86 -25.79
C GLU A 218 3.46 21.18 -24.97
N LEU A 219 3.16 20.35 -23.95
CA LEU A 219 2.02 20.57 -23.06
C LEU A 219 2.15 21.89 -22.29
N LEU A 220 3.33 22.19 -21.73
CA LEU A 220 3.59 23.44 -21.01
C LEU A 220 3.49 24.66 -21.92
N LYS A 221 4.07 24.60 -23.13
CA LYS A 221 3.92 25.67 -24.13
C LYS A 221 2.46 25.90 -24.51
N ARG A 222 1.66 24.84 -24.61
CA ARG A 222 0.22 24.94 -24.87
C ARG A 222 -0.51 25.58 -23.68
N ALA A 223 -0.26 25.13 -22.45
CA ALA A 223 -0.85 25.71 -21.24
C ALA A 223 -0.51 27.20 -21.11
N LYS A 224 0.76 27.58 -21.31
CA LYS A 224 1.22 28.97 -21.35
C LYS A 224 0.39 29.84 -22.29
N ARG A 225 0.16 29.39 -23.53
CA ARG A 225 -0.63 30.14 -24.53
C ARG A 225 -2.10 30.25 -24.14
N THR A 226 -2.70 29.18 -23.62
CA THR A 226 -4.10 29.14 -23.23
C THR A 226 -4.37 30.04 -22.02
N GLU A 227 -3.56 29.91 -20.98
CA GLU A 227 -3.71 30.64 -19.71
C GLU A 227 -3.13 32.05 -19.76
N LYS A 228 -2.31 32.37 -20.77
CA LYS A 228 -1.63 33.66 -20.95
C LYS A 228 -0.84 34.08 -19.70
N THR A 229 -0.06 33.15 -19.16
CA THR A 229 0.71 33.31 -17.91
C THR A 229 2.21 33.12 -18.14
N SER A 230 3.05 33.77 -17.32
CA SER A 230 4.51 33.56 -17.29
C SER A 230 4.93 32.42 -16.35
N ARG A 231 3.98 31.78 -15.67
CA ARG A 231 4.22 30.70 -14.69
C ARG A 231 5.13 29.58 -15.19
N TYR A 232 5.07 29.27 -16.48
CA TYR A 232 5.79 28.15 -17.07
C TYR A 232 7.17 28.51 -17.61
N ASP A 233 7.55 29.78 -17.58
CA ASP A 233 8.71 30.30 -18.32
C ASP A 233 10.02 29.67 -17.87
N SER A 234 10.24 29.57 -16.55
CA SER A 234 11.43 28.95 -15.97
C SER A 234 11.55 27.47 -16.34
N VAL A 235 10.45 26.72 -16.26
CA VAL A 235 10.44 25.30 -16.59
C VAL A 235 10.63 25.07 -18.09
N ILE A 236 9.98 25.88 -18.93
CA ILE A 236 10.15 25.83 -20.39
C ILE A 236 11.60 26.11 -20.75
N GLN A 237 12.21 27.16 -20.20
CA GLN A 237 13.60 27.51 -20.43
C GLN A 237 14.54 26.35 -20.02
N ASN A 238 14.31 25.74 -18.85
CA ASN A 238 15.10 24.60 -18.40
C ASN A 238 14.97 23.39 -19.35
N LEU A 239 13.75 23.07 -19.79
CA LEU A 239 13.49 21.96 -20.73
C LEU A 239 14.04 22.22 -22.14
N GLU A 240 14.18 23.49 -22.55
CA GLU A 240 14.78 23.89 -23.82
C GLU A 240 16.30 23.95 -23.79
N SER A 241 16.93 23.84 -22.60
CA SER A 241 18.39 23.94 -22.49
C SER A 241 19.10 22.85 -23.32
N PRO A 242 20.15 23.20 -24.09
CA PRO A 242 20.92 22.24 -24.87
C PRO A 242 21.48 21.10 -24.01
N GLU A 243 22.00 21.42 -22.82
CA GLU A 243 22.64 20.46 -21.92
C GLU A 243 21.65 19.40 -21.44
N LEU A 244 20.42 19.80 -21.10
CA LEU A 244 19.39 18.86 -20.66
C LEU A 244 18.89 18.00 -21.83
N ASN A 245 18.76 18.59 -23.02
CA ASN A 245 18.38 17.89 -24.24
C ASN A 245 19.40 16.83 -24.61
N GLU A 246 20.69 17.17 -24.62
CA GLU A 246 21.80 16.26 -24.87
C GLU A 246 21.83 15.12 -23.85
N PHE A 247 21.66 15.44 -22.55
CA PHE A 247 21.64 14.41 -21.52
C PHE A 247 20.46 13.45 -21.66
N ALA A 248 19.28 13.93 -22.10
CA ALA A 248 18.10 13.10 -22.29
C ALA A 248 18.09 12.34 -23.62
N ALA A 249 18.79 12.84 -24.65
CA ALA A 249 18.84 12.25 -25.98
C ALA A 249 19.30 10.80 -25.90
N ASN A 250 18.63 9.90 -26.64
CA ASN A 250 18.93 8.47 -26.69
C ASN A 250 19.00 7.79 -25.31
N ARG A 251 18.37 8.36 -24.28
CA ARG A 251 18.36 7.81 -22.92
C ARG A 251 17.13 6.93 -22.70
N LEU A 252 17.37 5.68 -22.35
CA LEU A 252 16.31 4.72 -22.01
C LEU A 252 16.13 4.69 -20.48
N ARG A 253 14.94 5.13 -20.03
CA ARG A 253 14.58 5.18 -18.61
C ARG A 253 14.02 3.84 -18.15
N PHE A 254 14.40 3.43 -16.94
CA PHE A 254 13.83 2.32 -16.19
C PHE A 254 13.24 2.86 -14.88
N GLU A 255 11.92 2.88 -14.81
CA GLU A 255 11.15 3.38 -13.67
C GLU A 255 10.48 2.22 -12.92
N GLY A 256 10.82 2.08 -11.65
CA GLY A 256 10.25 1.09 -10.76
C GLY A 256 9.26 1.76 -9.83
N ARG A 257 8.00 1.37 -9.93
CA ARG A 257 6.91 1.87 -9.09
C ARG A 257 6.63 0.88 -7.97
N ALA A 258 7.08 1.20 -6.77
CA ALA A 258 6.81 0.42 -5.57
C ALA A 258 5.45 0.81 -4.97
N LEU A 259 4.56 -0.17 -4.82
CA LEU A 259 3.24 0.00 -4.23
C LEU A 259 3.23 -0.52 -2.79
N THR A 260 2.14 -0.30 -2.07
CA THR A 260 2.03 -0.65 -0.63
C THR A 260 2.48 -2.07 -0.26
N ARG A 261 2.16 -3.10 -1.05
CA ARG A 261 2.61 -4.48 -0.74
C ARG A 261 4.12 -4.69 -0.89
N TRP A 262 4.83 -3.81 -1.61
CA TRP A 262 6.30 -3.86 -1.70
C TRP A 262 6.94 -3.47 -0.38
N PHE A 263 6.43 -2.42 0.27
CA PHE A 263 6.86 -2.03 1.60
C PHE A 263 6.62 -3.17 2.60
N GLU A 264 5.41 -3.75 2.60
CA GLU A 264 5.07 -4.88 3.49
C GLU A 264 5.98 -6.09 3.29
N ARG A 265 6.18 -6.51 2.02
CA ARG A 265 7.02 -7.67 1.69
C ARG A 265 8.47 -7.47 2.10
N ASN A 266 9.00 -6.26 1.92
CA ASN A 266 10.37 -5.91 2.26
C ASN A 266 10.52 -5.44 3.71
N LYS A 267 9.44 -5.47 4.52
CA LYS A 267 9.42 -5.00 5.92
C LYS A 267 9.90 -3.56 6.08
N ILE A 268 9.55 -2.70 5.12
CA ILE A 268 9.89 -1.28 5.11
C ILE A 268 8.73 -0.51 5.72
N PRO A 269 8.97 0.36 6.72
CA PRO A 269 7.90 1.15 7.31
C PRO A 269 7.29 2.10 6.28
N ARG A 270 5.97 2.28 6.36
CA ARG A 270 5.23 3.21 5.48
C ARG A 270 4.94 4.55 6.13
N ASN A 271 4.96 4.66 7.45
CA ASN A 271 4.91 5.96 8.09
C ASN A 271 6.09 6.78 7.58
N VAL A 272 5.83 8.02 7.16
CA VAL A 272 6.83 8.88 6.50
C VAL A 272 8.08 9.03 7.36
N TRP A 273 7.90 9.24 8.66
CA TRP A 273 9.00 9.53 9.58
C TRP A 273 9.82 8.28 9.89
N GLN A 274 9.15 7.17 10.18
CA GLN A 274 9.81 5.87 10.33
C GLN A 274 10.58 5.47 9.07
N PHE A 275 10.01 5.75 7.90
CA PHE A 275 10.66 5.52 6.62
C PHE A 275 11.93 6.35 6.46
N LEU A 276 11.89 7.65 6.77
CA LEU A 276 13.08 8.50 6.69
C LEU A 276 14.17 8.04 7.67
N THR A 277 13.80 7.65 8.90
CA THR A 277 14.75 7.06 9.86
C THR A 277 15.35 5.76 9.34
N PHE A 278 14.50 4.86 8.81
CA PHE A 278 14.94 3.61 8.21
C PHE A 278 15.92 3.83 7.05
N VAL A 279 15.63 4.78 6.16
CA VAL A 279 16.51 5.15 5.04
C VAL A 279 17.84 5.69 5.57
N GLY A 280 17.82 6.61 6.53
CA GLY A 280 19.04 7.15 7.13
C GLY A 280 19.91 6.07 7.78
N GLN A 281 19.29 5.12 8.48
CA GLN A 281 19.98 3.95 9.06
C GLN A 281 20.58 3.05 7.97
N PHE A 282 19.80 2.74 6.93
CA PHE A 282 20.25 1.93 5.80
C PHE A 282 21.47 2.56 5.12
N GLU A 283 21.41 3.85 4.81
CA GLU A 283 22.49 4.55 4.08
C GLU A 283 23.72 4.81 4.95
N SER A 284 23.57 4.86 6.28
CA SER A 284 24.69 5.01 7.22
C SER A 284 25.38 3.68 7.57
N ASP A 285 24.76 2.54 7.28
CA ASP A 285 25.31 1.22 7.60
C ASP A 285 26.48 0.89 6.65
N PRO A 286 27.71 0.72 7.17
CA PRO A 286 28.88 0.37 6.36
C PRO A 286 28.72 -0.95 5.59
N ALA A 287 27.84 -1.85 6.03
CA ALA A 287 27.56 -3.10 5.33
C ALA A 287 26.91 -2.90 3.93
N ASN A 288 26.35 -1.71 3.67
CA ASN A 288 25.69 -1.38 2.40
C ASN A 288 26.64 -0.73 1.37
N ASP A 289 27.95 -0.64 1.65
CA ASP A 289 28.98 -0.17 0.69
C ASP A 289 28.66 1.20 0.05
N GLY A 290 28.08 2.11 0.85
CA GLY A 290 27.67 3.44 0.39
C GLY A 290 26.50 3.46 -0.61
N MET A 291 25.79 2.34 -0.78
CA MET A 291 24.61 2.26 -1.64
C MET A 291 23.46 3.09 -1.09
N THR A 292 22.90 3.98 -1.91
CA THR A 292 21.70 4.72 -1.52
C THR A 292 20.49 3.79 -1.46
N PHE A 293 19.53 4.09 -0.58
CA PHE A 293 18.29 3.33 -0.51
C PHE A 293 17.51 3.41 -1.83
N CYS A 294 17.58 4.55 -2.52
CA CYS A 294 17.01 4.72 -3.85
C CYS A 294 17.56 3.70 -4.86
N GLU A 295 18.87 3.48 -4.88
CA GLU A 295 19.50 2.49 -5.76
C GLU A 295 19.10 1.07 -5.37
N TRP A 296 19.17 0.73 -4.07
CA TRP A 296 18.76 -0.57 -3.57
C TRP A 296 17.32 -0.90 -3.95
N ALA A 297 16.40 0.03 -3.73
CA ALA A 297 14.98 -0.14 -4.05
C ALA A 297 14.78 -0.38 -5.55
N TRP A 298 15.51 0.36 -6.38
CA TRP A 298 15.47 0.15 -7.83
C TRP A 298 15.97 -1.25 -8.21
N ARG A 299 17.08 -1.72 -7.62
CA ARG A 299 17.61 -3.07 -7.85
C ARG A 299 16.59 -4.15 -7.46
N ASP A 300 15.95 -4.05 -6.29
CA ASP A 300 14.91 -5.01 -5.87
C ASP A 300 13.73 -5.05 -6.85
N LEU A 301 13.25 -3.88 -7.27
CA LEU A 301 12.12 -3.76 -8.20
C LEU A 301 12.45 -4.40 -9.56
N PHE A 302 13.66 -4.22 -10.07
CA PHE A 302 14.08 -4.72 -11.37
C PHE A 302 14.74 -6.12 -11.37
N THR A 303 14.87 -6.78 -10.22
CA THR A 303 15.49 -8.12 -10.08
C THR A 303 15.06 -9.11 -11.16
N ASP A 304 13.74 -9.28 -11.38
CA ASP A 304 13.22 -10.25 -12.36
C ASP A 304 13.57 -9.88 -13.81
N MET A 305 13.66 -8.59 -14.11
CA MET A 305 14.00 -8.09 -15.45
C MET A 305 15.47 -8.33 -15.74
N PHE A 306 16.37 -7.94 -14.82
CA PHE A 306 17.81 -8.17 -15.00
C PHE A 306 18.20 -9.64 -14.91
N ALA A 307 17.46 -10.47 -14.15
CA ALA A 307 17.62 -11.92 -14.20
C ALA A 307 17.25 -12.50 -15.59
N ALA A 308 16.25 -11.92 -16.27
CA ALA A 308 15.87 -12.34 -17.62
C ALA A 308 16.88 -11.89 -18.68
N LEU A 309 17.38 -10.66 -18.56
CA LEU A 309 18.42 -10.09 -19.41
C LEU A 309 19.73 -10.86 -19.26
N GLY A 310 20.16 -11.11 -18.02
CA GLY A 310 21.32 -11.90 -17.65
C GLY A 310 22.65 -11.41 -18.23
N THR A 311 23.75 -12.03 -17.81
CA THR A 311 25.04 -11.90 -18.50
C THR A 311 25.20 -13.05 -19.48
N THR A 312 25.23 -12.75 -20.77
CA THR A 312 25.40 -13.77 -21.82
C THR A 312 26.84 -14.31 -21.80
N LYS A 313 27.02 -15.64 -21.71
CA LYS A 313 28.34 -16.29 -21.86
C LYS A 313 28.61 -16.80 -23.28
N VAL A 314 27.60 -16.82 -24.16
CA VAL A 314 27.69 -17.32 -25.54
C VAL A 314 27.21 -16.27 -26.54
N SER A 315 28.11 -15.81 -27.42
CA SER A 315 27.74 -14.94 -28.55
C SER A 315 26.87 -15.72 -29.56
N LEU A 316 25.61 -15.32 -29.68
CA LEU A 316 24.53 -16.14 -30.24
C LEU A 316 24.32 -16.05 -31.76
N THR A 317 25.34 -15.65 -32.52
CA THR A 317 25.16 -15.45 -33.98
C THR A 317 25.48 -16.66 -34.84
N GLN A 318 25.91 -17.79 -34.27
CA GLN A 318 26.30 -18.98 -35.04
C GLN A 318 25.57 -20.24 -34.55
N ASN A 319 24.65 -20.74 -35.36
CA ASN A 319 23.91 -21.99 -35.12
C ASN A 319 24.85 -23.18 -34.82
N SER A 320 26.03 -23.21 -35.42
CA SER A 320 27.07 -24.20 -35.19
C SER A 320 27.57 -24.20 -33.74
N ARG A 321 27.84 -23.01 -33.16
CA ARG A 321 28.28 -22.87 -31.76
C ARG A 321 27.21 -23.33 -30.78
N VAL A 322 25.95 -22.98 -31.02
CA VAL A 322 24.82 -23.46 -30.19
C VAL A 322 24.73 -24.98 -30.26
N GLN A 323 24.83 -25.57 -31.45
CA GLN A 323 24.80 -27.02 -31.62
C GLN A 323 25.99 -27.71 -30.94
N GLU A 324 27.19 -27.16 -31.06
CA GLU A 324 28.40 -27.66 -30.40
C GLU A 324 28.25 -27.65 -28.87
N GLN A 325 27.80 -26.53 -28.31
CA GLN A 325 27.53 -26.38 -26.86
C GLN A 325 26.45 -27.38 -26.39
N LEU A 326 25.38 -27.55 -27.15
CA LEU A 326 24.33 -28.53 -26.84
C LEU A 326 24.88 -29.96 -26.86
N ARG A 327 25.70 -30.31 -27.86
CA ARG A 327 26.32 -31.64 -27.95
C ARG A 327 27.33 -31.89 -26.85
N LYS A 328 28.09 -30.87 -26.44
CA LYS A 328 28.99 -30.92 -25.29
C LYS A 328 28.23 -31.14 -23.97
N GLN A 329 27.13 -30.44 -23.76
CA GLN A 329 26.38 -30.49 -22.50
C GLN A 329 25.45 -31.71 -22.39
N TYR A 330 24.84 -32.14 -23.50
CA TYR A 330 23.79 -33.16 -23.53
C TYR A 330 24.12 -34.40 -24.36
N GLY A 331 25.35 -34.50 -24.88
CA GLY A 331 25.87 -35.72 -25.47
C GLY A 331 25.99 -36.81 -24.43
N ARG A 332 25.60 -38.03 -24.78
CA ARG A 332 25.74 -39.20 -23.91
C ARG A 332 26.75 -40.16 -24.53
N CYS A 333 27.82 -40.45 -23.80
CA CYS A 333 28.75 -41.51 -24.16
C CYS A 333 28.28 -42.83 -23.55
N LYS A 334 28.32 -43.89 -24.34
CA LYS A 334 28.18 -45.28 -23.88
C LYS A 334 29.48 -46.01 -24.21
N LEU A 335 30.10 -46.59 -23.19
CA LEU A 335 31.22 -47.50 -23.36
C LEU A 335 30.69 -48.86 -23.82
N ILE A 336 31.30 -49.40 -24.87
CA ILE A 336 30.97 -50.70 -25.44
C ILE A 336 32.21 -51.56 -25.33
N GLN A 337 32.12 -52.64 -24.55
CA GLN A 337 33.15 -53.66 -24.51
C GLN A 337 32.99 -54.57 -25.73
N ASN A 338 34.05 -54.71 -26.49
CA ASN A 338 34.12 -55.54 -27.67
C ASN A 338 34.54 -56.98 -27.28
N PRO A 339 34.31 -57.97 -28.17
CA PRO A 339 34.69 -59.36 -27.93
C PRO A 339 36.18 -59.62 -27.75
N ASP A 340 37.04 -58.68 -28.14
CA ASP A 340 38.49 -58.70 -28.00
C ASP A 340 39.00 -57.97 -26.73
N ASP A 341 38.10 -57.73 -25.76
CA ASP A 341 38.32 -56.96 -24.53
C ASP A 341 38.73 -55.48 -24.75
N THR A 342 38.61 -54.95 -25.96
CA THR A 342 38.77 -53.51 -26.21
C THR A 342 37.51 -52.73 -25.82
N ILE A 343 37.67 -51.50 -25.36
CA ILE A 343 36.56 -50.60 -25.02
C ILE A 343 36.44 -49.51 -26.08
N THR A 344 35.26 -49.35 -26.68
CA THR A 344 34.96 -48.28 -27.63
C THR A 344 33.92 -47.31 -27.07
N GLU A 345 34.09 -46.03 -27.38
CA GLU A 345 33.13 -44.99 -27.02
C GLU A 345 32.12 -44.78 -28.15
N LYS A 346 30.83 -44.87 -27.82
CA LYS A 346 29.74 -44.50 -28.73
C LYS A 346 28.97 -43.32 -28.18
N TRP A 347 29.03 -42.20 -28.90
CA TRP A 347 28.34 -40.97 -28.56
C TRP A 347 26.94 -40.89 -29.19
N SER A 348 25.94 -40.51 -28.40
CA SER A 348 24.58 -40.18 -28.85
C SER A 348 24.28 -38.70 -28.60
N TYR A 349 23.89 -38.00 -29.66
CA TYR A 349 23.53 -36.57 -29.63
C TYR A 349 22.03 -36.32 -29.81
N SER A 350 21.18 -37.35 -29.75
CA SER A 350 19.75 -37.23 -30.09
C SER A 350 18.98 -36.23 -29.22
N ARG A 351 19.38 -36.01 -27.96
CA ARG A 351 18.79 -34.95 -27.12
C ARG A 351 19.28 -33.56 -27.57
N ALA A 352 20.57 -33.41 -27.80
CA ALA A 352 21.17 -32.16 -28.26
C ALA A 352 20.59 -31.71 -29.60
N ASP A 353 20.43 -32.63 -30.56
CA ASP A 353 19.88 -32.32 -31.88
C ASP A 353 18.38 -31.95 -31.80
N ARG A 354 17.59 -32.59 -30.92
CA ARG A 354 16.20 -32.16 -30.64
C ARG A 354 16.11 -30.76 -30.03
N LEU A 355 16.99 -30.43 -29.09
CA LEU A 355 17.08 -29.08 -28.53
C LEU A 355 17.48 -28.05 -29.58
N MET A 356 18.35 -28.43 -30.53
CA MET A 356 18.72 -27.57 -31.66
C MET A 356 17.55 -27.32 -32.61
N LEU A 357 16.70 -28.32 -32.86
CA LEU A 357 15.45 -28.13 -33.62
C LEU A 357 14.51 -27.16 -32.90
N PHE A 358 14.34 -27.31 -31.58
CA PHE A 358 13.54 -26.37 -30.77
C PHE A 358 14.08 -24.94 -30.83
N TYR A 359 15.41 -24.76 -30.72
CA TYR A 359 16.06 -23.46 -30.91
C TYR A 359 15.78 -22.86 -32.30
N ARG A 360 15.83 -23.67 -33.36
CA ARG A 360 15.47 -23.23 -34.72
C ARG A 360 13.99 -22.83 -34.81
N SER A 361 13.08 -23.56 -34.17
CA SER A 361 11.66 -23.18 -34.09
C SER A 361 11.48 -21.82 -33.41
N LEU A 362 12.20 -21.54 -32.32
CA LEU A 362 12.18 -20.22 -31.69
C LEU A 362 12.68 -19.11 -32.64
N ALA A 363 13.70 -19.41 -33.45
CA ALA A 363 14.24 -18.46 -34.42
C ALA A 363 13.30 -18.20 -35.61
N THR A 364 12.50 -19.19 -36.02
CA THR A 364 11.59 -19.08 -37.17
C THR A 364 10.19 -18.62 -36.76
N ASP A 365 9.56 -19.33 -35.83
CA ASP A 365 8.18 -19.10 -35.43
C ASP A 365 8.06 -17.99 -34.37
N GLY A 366 9.05 -17.87 -33.50
CA GLY A 366 9.07 -16.94 -32.38
C GLY A 366 8.48 -17.54 -31.10
N TRP A 367 8.83 -16.93 -29.97
CA TRP A 367 8.54 -17.42 -28.61
C TRP A 367 7.09 -17.83 -28.39
N ASP A 368 6.13 -16.93 -28.68
CA ASP A 368 4.72 -17.18 -28.37
C ASP A 368 4.11 -18.28 -29.23
N LYS A 369 4.47 -18.35 -30.52
CA LYS A 369 3.98 -19.40 -31.41
C LYS A 369 4.55 -20.76 -31.02
N THR A 370 5.87 -20.84 -30.79
CA THR A 370 6.51 -22.09 -30.32
C THR A 370 5.93 -22.55 -28.98
N LYS A 371 5.67 -21.62 -28.05
CA LYS A 371 5.06 -21.93 -26.75
C LYS A 371 3.64 -22.47 -26.87
N ARG A 372 2.83 -21.94 -27.80
CA ARG A 372 1.46 -22.46 -28.05
C ARG A 372 1.46 -23.84 -28.69
N LEU A 373 2.46 -24.13 -29.53
CA LEU A 373 2.55 -25.39 -30.28
C LEU A 373 3.26 -26.52 -29.51
N THR A 374 3.83 -26.23 -28.34
CA THR A 374 4.59 -27.19 -27.52
C THR A 374 3.88 -27.40 -26.19
N ALA A 375 3.86 -28.63 -25.68
CA ALA A 375 3.38 -28.89 -24.32
C ALA A 375 4.17 -28.06 -23.28
N SER A 376 3.48 -27.53 -22.27
CA SER A 376 4.05 -26.57 -21.31
C SER A 376 5.32 -27.08 -20.62
N SER A 377 5.30 -28.32 -20.12
CA SER A 377 6.47 -28.97 -19.49
C SER A 377 7.65 -29.06 -20.46
N THR A 378 7.42 -29.61 -21.65
CA THR A 378 8.44 -29.75 -22.69
C THR A 378 9.03 -28.40 -23.11
N PHE A 379 8.20 -27.36 -23.22
CA PHE A 379 8.66 -26.02 -23.57
C PHE A 379 9.62 -25.46 -22.52
N TYR A 380 9.23 -25.49 -21.24
CA TYR A 380 10.07 -24.95 -20.17
C TYR A 380 11.32 -25.80 -19.94
N ASP A 381 11.25 -27.12 -20.09
CA ASP A 381 12.42 -28.00 -20.03
C ASP A 381 13.43 -27.67 -21.13
N ALA A 382 12.96 -27.47 -22.37
CA ALA A 382 13.81 -27.10 -23.48
C ALA A 382 14.44 -25.71 -23.30
N VAL A 383 13.66 -24.73 -22.82
CA VAL A 383 14.16 -23.39 -22.45
C VAL A 383 15.23 -23.49 -21.37
N ASN A 384 15.00 -24.25 -20.30
CA ASN A 384 15.98 -24.44 -19.22
C ASN A 384 17.26 -25.11 -19.75
N CYS A 385 17.15 -26.08 -20.66
CA CYS A 385 18.31 -26.71 -21.28
C CYS A 385 19.12 -25.71 -22.14
N LEU A 386 18.45 -24.85 -22.89
CA LEU A 386 19.10 -23.79 -23.66
C LEU A 386 19.74 -22.73 -22.76
N MET A 387 19.14 -22.44 -21.60
CA MET A 387 19.74 -21.53 -20.62
C MET A 387 20.98 -22.12 -19.94
N ALA A 388 21.00 -23.43 -19.70
CA ALA A 388 22.14 -24.12 -19.08
C ALA A 388 23.42 -24.06 -19.94
N ILE A 389 23.30 -23.94 -21.26
CA ILE A 389 24.45 -23.72 -22.15
C ILE A 389 24.84 -22.23 -22.27
N GLY A 390 24.31 -21.35 -21.43
CA GLY A 390 24.72 -19.95 -21.33
C GLY A 390 23.90 -18.96 -22.17
N LEU A 391 22.75 -19.36 -22.71
CA LEU A 391 21.80 -18.44 -23.35
C LEU A 391 20.92 -17.77 -22.29
N THR A 392 20.64 -16.50 -22.45
CA THR A 392 19.73 -15.77 -21.55
C THR A 392 18.29 -15.94 -22.00
N LYS A 393 17.34 -15.79 -21.08
CA LYS A 393 15.92 -15.88 -21.42
C LYS A 393 15.50 -14.77 -22.39
N ALA A 394 16.03 -13.57 -22.20
CA ALA A 394 15.81 -12.43 -23.08
C ALA A 394 16.23 -12.73 -24.53
N GLN A 395 17.36 -13.42 -24.72
CA GLN A 395 17.81 -13.86 -26.04
C GLN A 395 16.85 -14.86 -26.68
N LEU A 396 16.39 -15.86 -25.92
CA LEU A 396 15.43 -16.85 -26.43
C LEU A 396 14.09 -16.19 -26.82
N GLN A 397 13.65 -15.18 -26.06
CA GLN A 397 12.41 -14.43 -26.31
C GLN A 397 12.50 -13.53 -27.55
N ASN A 398 13.69 -13.02 -27.85
CA ASN A 398 13.94 -12.12 -28.97
C ASN A 398 14.55 -12.82 -30.20
N LEU A 399 14.67 -14.16 -30.18
CA LEU A 399 15.48 -14.90 -31.16
C LEU A 399 15.03 -14.73 -32.62
N LYS A 400 13.71 -14.56 -32.84
CA LYS A 400 13.14 -14.31 -34.17
C LYS A 400 13.63 -12.99 -34.77
N LYS A 401 13.78 -11.95 -33.96
CA LYS A 401 14.29 -10.63 -34.37
C LYS A 401 15.79 -10.56 -34.09
N ARG A 402 16.59 -11.19 -34.95
CA ARG A 402 18.06 -11.31 -34.76
C ARG A 402 18.80 -9.97 -34.62
N GLN A 403 18.32 -8.90 -35.25
CA GLN A 403 18.87 -7.55 -35.09
C GLN A 403 18.73 -7.06 -33.63
N THR A 404 17.52 -7.18 -33.08
CA THR A 404 17.17 -6.84 -31.69
C THR A 404 17.97 -7.65 -30.67
N LEU A 405 18.24 -8.93 -30.96
CA LEU A 405 19.01 -9.81 -30.07
C LEU A 405 20.44 -9.34 -29.82
N LYS A 406 21.07 -8.73 -30.83
CA LYS A 406 22.42 -8.18 -30.69
C LYS A 406 22.47 -6.98 -29.76
N LEU A 407 21.37 -6.33 -29.42
CA LEU A 407 21.37 -5.07 -28.66
C LEU A 407 21.09 -5.26 -27.16
N LEU A 408 20.65 -6.44 -26.73
CA LEU A 408 20.37 -6.72 -25.31
C LEU A 408 21.61 -6.56 -24.42
N HIS A 409 22.82 -6.77 -24.95
CA HIS A 409 24.07 -6.59 -24.20
C HIS A 409 24.40 -5.13 -23.90
N LEU A 410 23.74 -4.18 -24.58
CA LEU A 410 23.87 -2.74 -24.31
C LEU A 410 23.08 -2.33 -23.07
N ILE A 411 22.14 -3.16 -22.60
CA ILE A 411 21.38 -2.91 -21.38
C ILE A 411 22.24 -3.30 -20.17
N LYS A 412 23.14 -2.40 -19.81
CA LYS A 412 23.98 -2.48 -18.61
C LYS A 412 23.81 -1.18 -17.84
N MET A 413 23.36 -1.30 -16.59
CA MET A 413 23.15 -0.12 -15.76
C MET A 413 24.49 0.36 -15.22
N ASP A 414 24.79 1.64 -15.45
CA ASP A 414 25.88 2.34 -14.81
C ASP A 414 25.31 3.33 -13.81
N PHE A 415 25.36 2.99 -12.53
CA PHE A 415 24.80 3.82 -11.45
C PHE A 415 25.60 5.11 -11.21
N THR A 416 26.83 5.20 -11.72
CA THR A 416 27.67 6.39 -11.58
C THR A 416 27.31 7.47 -12.61
N ALA A 417 26.78 7.08 -13.78
CA ALA A 417 26.43 7.97 -14.89
C ALA A 417 24.93 8.38 -14.93
N GLN A 418 24.34 8.62 -13.76
CA GLN A 418 22.91 8.97 -13.62
C GLN A 418 22.63 10.47 -13.56
N ARG A 419 23.68 11.30 -13.45
CA ARG A 419 23.64 12.75 -13.37
C ARG A 419 24.73 13.37 -14.26
N PRO A 420 24.57 14.60 -14.73
CA PRO A 420 25.67 15.38 -15.30
C PRO A 420 26.83 15.53 -14.30
N ALA A 421 28.05 15.69 -14.78
CA ALA A 421 29.24 15.80 -13.94
C ALA A 421 29.22 17.04 -13.01
N ASN A 422 28.55 18.11 -13.44
CA ASN A 422 28.38 19.35 -12.69
C ASN A 422 27.09 19.38 -11.86
N TYR A 423 26.41 18.24 -11.68
CA TYR A 423 25.18 18.19 -10.90
C TYR A 423 25.44 18.51 -9.43
N VAL A 424 24.70 19.48 -8.91
CA VAL A 424 24.61 19.78 -7.49
C VAL A 424 23.20 19.43 -7.04
N GLU A 425 23.08 18.67 -5.96
CA GLU A 425 21.76 18.27 -5.46
C GLU A 425 20.98 19.50 -4.97
N PRO A 426 19.73 19.71 -5.43
CA PRO A 426 18.96 20.86 -5.01
C PRO A 426 18.57 20.73 -3.53
N VAL A 427 18.78 21.80 -2.78
CA VAL A 427 18.37 21.90 -1.38
C VAL A 427 16.92 22.37 -1.34
N GLY A 428 16.05 21.60 -0.70
CA GLY A 428 14.64 21.97 -0.53
C GLY A 428 14.47 23.20 0.38
N THR A 429 13.35 23.90 0.22
CA THR A 429 13.00 25.12 0.97
C THR A 429 12.90 24.88 2.48
N VAL A 430 12.69 23.62 2.89
CA VAL A 430 12.62 23.22 4.30
C VAL A 430 14.00 23.11 4.93
N LEU A 431 15.05 22.85 4.14
CA LEU A 431 16.39 22.50 4.63
C LEU A 431 17.37 23.70 4.61
N ASP A 432 16.91 24.91 4.27
CA ASP A 432 17.77 25.95 3.68
C ASP A 432 18.76 26.70 4.59
N LYS A 433 18.81 26.47 5.92
CA LYS A 433 19.78 27.19 6.80
C LYS A 433 20.57 26.38 7.81
N GLN A 434 20.15 25.18 8.18
CA GLN A 434 20.85 24.36 9.18
C GLN A 434 20.95 22.88 8.82
N GLY A 435 20.29 22.43 7.73
CA GLY A 435 20.26 21.01 7.35
C GLY A 435 19.68 20.08 8.43
N ASP A 436 19.13 20.63 9.51
CA ASP A 436 18.75 19.89 10.69
C ASP A 436 17.29 19.45 10.60
N ILE A 437 17.10 18.13 10.66
CA ILE A 437 15.80 17.47 10.71
C ILE A 437 14.99 17.94 11.95
N LEU A 438 15.63 18.49 12.98
CA LEU A 438 15.00 19.09 14.16
C LEU A 438 14.20 20.37 13.83
N SER A 439 14.62 21.15 12.83
CA SER A 439 13.89 22.36 12.38
C SER A 439 12.52 22.06 11.76
N ILE A 440 12.26 20.78 11.45
CA ILE A 440 10.99 20.25 10.95
C ILE A 440 10.00 20.10 12.13
N GLY A 441 10.49 19.79 13.34
CA GLY A 441 9.64 19.72 14.53
C GLY A 441 9.00 21.06 14.92
N ASP A 442 9.70 22.16 14.65
CA ASP A 442 9.15 23.50 14.85
C ASP A 442 8.06 23.85 13.82
N LYS A 443 8.08 23.26 12.61
CA LYS A 443 7.09 23.50 11.55
C LYS A 443 5.92 22.52 11.56
N PHE A 444 6.10 21.31 12.08
CA PHE A 444 5.12 20.22 12.00
C PHE A 444 4.68 19.67 13.39
N GLY A 445 5.07 20.33 14.49
CA GLY A 445 4.56 20.14 15.86
C GLY A 445 5.61 19.63 16.86
N ARG A 446 5.68 20.14 18.10
CA ARG A 446 6.76 19.79 19.06
C ARG A 446 6.78 18.32 19.51
N GLY A 447 5.66 17.61 19.43
CA GLY A 447 5.61 16.15 19.63
C GLY A 447 6.45 15.36 18.61
N PHE A 448 6.78 15.98 17.47
CA PHE A 448 7.62 15.45 16.38
C PHE A 448 9.07 15.15 16.79
N VAL A 449 9.62 15.90 17.76
CA VAL A 449 11.05 15.87 18.12
C VAL A 449 11.38 14.78 19.15
N GLN A 450 10.40 14.35 19.94
CA GLN A 450 10.68 13.51 21.11
C GLN A 450 11.03 12.05 20.79
N SER A 451 10.94 11.61 19.52
CA SER A 451 11.34 10.24 19.13
C SER A 451 11.38 10.07 17.61
N PHE A 452 12.49 10.47 17.01
CA PHE A 452 12.77 10.13 15.62
C PHE A 452 12.69 8.61 15.39
N GLY A 453 11.74 8.17 14.57
CA GLY A 453 11.63 6.78 14.11
C GLY A 453 10.51 5.94 14.73
N GLN A 454 9.65 6.50 15.58
CA GLN A 454 8.51 5.77 16.17
C GLN A 454 7.19 6.50 15.86
N SER A 455 6.11 5.76 15.54
CA SER A 455 4.80 6.39 15.35
C SER A 455 4.20 6.78 16.70
N ARG A 456 3.22 7.69 16.72
CA ARG A 456 2.49 8.07 17.94
C ARG A 456 1.97 6.84 18.68
N GLU A 457 1.42 5.87 17.95
CA GLU A 457 0.89 4.63 18.48
C GLU A 457 1.99 3.75 19.11
N GLN A 458 3.19 3.71 18.54
CA GLN A 458 4.32 2.99 19.13
C GLN A 458 4.86 3.67 20.39
N LEU A 459 4.82 5.00 20.44
CA LEU A 459 5.20 5.75 21.62
C LEU A 459 4.20 5.57 22.75
N ILE A 460 2.90 5.59 22.42
CA ILE A 460 1.85 5.25 23.38
C ILE A 460 2.04 3.80 23.84
N GLN A 461 2.29 2.85 22.93
CA GLN A 461 2.52 1.44 23.30
C GLN A 461 3.73 1.28 24.23
N GLN A 462 4.85 1.96 23.96
CA GLN A 462 6.02 1.94 24.84
C GLN A 462 5.70 2.57 26.20
N ALA A 463 5.02 3.70 26.23
CA ALA A 463 4.65 4.38 27.46
C ALA A 463 3.61 3.58 28.27
N VAL A 464 2.73 2.80 27.62
CA VAL A 464 1.81 1.86 28.28
C VAL A 464 2.56 0.63 28.79
N GLY A 465 3.60 0.20 28.07
CA GLY A 465 4.47 -0.91 28.45
C GLY A 465 5.24 -0.71 29.77
N SER A 466 5.29 0.51 30.32
CA SER A 466 5.79 0.74 31.69
C SER A 466 4.76 0.43 32.79
N TYR A 467 3.49 0.17 32.44
CA TYR A 467 2.40 -0.10 33.38
C TYR A 467 1.81 -1.50 33.24
N VAL A 468 1.90 -2.11 32.05
CA VAL A 468 1.41 -3.47 31.75
C VAL A 468 2.42 -4.21 30.88
N ASP A 469 2.37 -5.54 30.86
CA ASP A 469 3.25 -6.34 29.99
C ASP A 469 3.09 -5.95 28.50
N LEU A 470 4.16 -6.11 27.72
CA LEU A 470 4.27 -5.64 26.34
C LEU A 470 3.18 -6.22 25.42
N ALA A 471 2.79 -7.48 25.66
CA ALA A 471 1.72 -8.15 24.93
C ALA A 471 0.33 -7.58 25.27
N ALA A 472 0.12 -7.17 26.53
CA ALA A 472 -1.09 -6.49 26.96
C ALA A 472 -1.14 -5.03 26.47
N ALA A 473 0.02 -4.36 26.39
CA ALA A 473 0.13 -3.00 25.85
C ALA A 473 -0.28 -2.94 24.37
N GLU A 474 0.12 -3.93 23.56
CA GLU A 474 -0.27 -4.02 22.14
C GLU A 474 -1.80 -4.17 21.98
N ALA A 475 -2.41 -5.06 22.76
CA ALA A 475 -3.86 -5.28 22.73
C ALA A 475 -4.66 -4.08 23.25
N SER A 476 -4.10 -3.31 24.17
CA SER A 476 -4.78 -2.19 24.84
C SER A 476 -4.71 -0.87 24.07
N LEU A 477 -3.80 -0.77 23.09
CA LEU A 477 -3.56 0.45 22.32
C LEU A 477 -4.81 0.94 21.59
N GLN A 478 -5.57 0.02 20.97
CA GLN A 478 -6.82 0.37 20.29
C GLN A 478 -7.89 0.86 21.27
N HIS A 479 -7.90 0.36 22.50
CA HIS A 479 -8.84 0.82 23.53
C HIS A 479 -8.53 2.25 23.97
N LEU A 480 -7.26 2.55 24.24
CA LEU A 480 -6.81 3.88 24.64
C LEU A 480 -7.03 4.92 23.54
N ILE A 481 -6.68 4.60 22.28
CA ILE A 481 -6.93 5.47 21.12
C ILE A 481 -8.43 5.72 20.92
N ALA A 482 -9.27 4.73 21.20
CA ALA A 482 -10.73 4.87 21.16
C ALA A 482 -11.31 5.63 22.37
N GLY A 483 -10.48 6.27 23.19
CA GLY A 483 -10.89 7.05 24.36
C GLY A 483 -11.35 6.21 25.55
N ARG A 484 -11.06 4.90 25.56
CA ARG A 484 -11.43 4.01 26.67
C ARG A 484 -10.25 3.87 27.63
N PRO A 485 -10.44 4.10 28.93
CA PRO A 485 -9.37 3.91 29.90
C PRO A 485 -8.93 2.45 29.99
N LEU A 486 -7.63 2.24 30.17
CA LEU A 486 -7.05 0.94 30.46
C LEU A 486 -7.03 0.72 31.97
N ARG A 487 -7.69 -0.33 32.46
CA ARG A 487 -7.67 -0.65 33.88
C ARG A 487 -6.34 -1.29 34.25
N ILE A 488 -5.59 -0.66 35.17
CA ILE A 488 -4.29 -1.16 35.65
C ILE A 488 -4.53 -2.13 36.82
N ASN A 489 -5.44 -1.78 37.74
CA ASN A 489 -5.86 -2.63 38.85
C ASN A 489 -7.29 -2.25 39.29
N ASP A 490 -7.73 -2.76 40.45
CA ASP A 490 -9.11 -2.56 40.92
C ASP A 490 -9.50 -1.09 41.11
N ASN A 491 -8.55 -0.21 41.41
CA ASN A 491 -8.81 1.18 41.78
C ASN A 491 -8.23 2.20 40.78
N GLU A 492 -7.31 1.79 39.91
CA GLU A 492 -6.60 2.70 39.00
C GLU A 492 -6.87 2.41 37.53
N GLN A 493 -7.08 3.49 36.78
CA GLN A 493 -7.20 3.50 35.34
C GLN A 493 -6.15 4.41 34.71
N LEU A 494 -5.72 4.03 33.52
CA LEU A 494 -4.87 4.82 32.66
C LEU A 494 -5.72 5.42 31.56
N HIS A 495 -5.74 6.74 31.47
CA HIS A 495 -6.39 7.48 30.40
C HIS A 495 -5.32 7.99 29.45
N LEU A 496 -5.62 7.97 28.16
CA LEU A 496 -4.77 8.61 27.15
C LEU A 496 -5.30 10.01 26.88
N ALA A 497 -4.55 11.03 27.28
CA ALA A 497 -4.78 12.40 26.86
C ALA A 497 -3.88 12.71 25.67
N VAL A 498 -4.48 13.10 24.55
CA VAL A 498 -3.73 13.56 23.37
C VAL A 498 -3.96 15.06 23.24
N PHE A 499 -2.87 15.83 23.21
CA PHE A 499 -2.92 17.28 23.15
C PHE A 499 -2.94 17.78 21.71
N ASP A 500 -3.28 19.07 21.56
CA ASP A 500 -3.50 19.71 20.27
C ASP A 500 -2.26 19.75 19.37
N ASP A 501 -1.07 19.66 19.95
CA ASP A 501 0.23 19.64 19.26
C ASP A 501 0.72 18.21 18.91
N GLY A 502 -0.15 17.21 19.12
CA GLY A 502 0.14 15.80 18.84
C GLY A 502 0.95 15.09 19.93
N SER A 503 1.38 15.81 20.98
CA SER A 503 1.92 15.18 22.18
C SER A 503 0.82 14.41 22.92
N PHE A 504 1.22 13.48 23.78
CA PHE A 504 0.28 12.71 24.58
C PHE A 504 0.81 12.54 25.99
N GLU A 505 -0.11 12.32 26.92
CA GLU A 505 0.18 11.95 28.29
C GLU A 505 -0.71 10.78 28.70
N LEU A 506 -0.15 9.88 29.50
CA LEU A 506 -0.91 8.82 30.15
C LEU A 506 -1.29 9.32 31.54
N ILE A 507 -2.55 9.71 31.68
CA ILE A 507 -3.09 10.23 32.93
C ILE A 507 -3.55 9.04 33.77
N ARG A 508 -2.96 8.89 34.95
CA ARG A 508 -3.43 7.93 35.94
C ARG A 508 -4.60 8.54 36.70
N GLY A 509 -5.78 7.95 36.54
CA GLY A 509 -6.99 8.36 37.21
C GLY A 509 -7.38 7.35 38.28
N ASP A 510 -7.78 7.85 39.45
CA ASP A 510 -8.55 7.06 40.41
C ASP A 510 -9.98 6.91 39.86
N ILE A 511 -10.43 5.66 39.73
CA ILE A 511 -11.79 5.32 39.27
C ILE A 511 -12.86 6.06 40.07
N PHE A 512 -12.65 6.22 41.37
CA PHE A 512 -13.61 6.84 42.29
C PHE A 512 -13.65 8.36 42.08
N GLN A 513 -12.50 8.99 41.86
CA GLN A 513 -12.43 10.44 41.64
C GLN A 513 -13.02 10.86 40.28
N TYR A 514 -12.83 10.05 39.23
CA TYR A 514 -13.47 10.26 37.94
C TYR A 514 -15.01 10.08 38.00
N HIS A 515 -15.50 9.13 38.80
CA HIS A 515 -16.93 8.96 39.06
C HIS A 515 -17.53 10.18 39.77
N ASP A 516 -16.83 10.70 40.78
CA ASP A 516 -17.25 11.86 41.57
C ASP A 516 -17.24 13.17 40.74
N ASP A 517 -16.17 13.43 39.98
CA ASP A 517 -15.99 14.67 39.21
C ASP A 517 -17.02 14.82 38.07
N TYR A 518 -17.42 13.71 37.45
CA TYR A 518 -18.37 13.71 36.33
C TYR A 518 -19.79 13.30 36.74
N LYS A 519 -20.04 13.14 38.05
CA LYS A 519 -21.32 12.67 38.61
C LYS A 519 -21.87 11.43 37.90
N ILE A 520 -20.97 10.56 37.46
CA ILE A 520 -21.35 9.29 36.87
C ILE A 520 -21.84 8.45 38.06
N PRO A 521 -23.10 7.98 38.06
CA PRO A 521 -23.57 7.13 39.14
C PRO A 521 -22.56 6.00 39.29
N LEU A 522 -21.99 5.83 40.49
CA LEU A 522 -21.30 4.58 40.81
C LEU A 522 -22.26 3.48 40.35
N PRO A 523 -21.82 2.54 39.49
CA PRO A 523 -22.70 1.45 39.13
C PRO A 523 -23.12 0.88 40.48
N ASP A 524 -24.43 0.76 40.70
CA ASP A 524 -24.91 -0.13 41.76
C ASP A 524 -24.13 -1.41 41.53
N GLN A 525 -23.14 -1.70 42.38
CA GLN A 525 -22.60 -3.04 42.40
C GLN A 525 -23.84 -3.87 42.70
N PRO A 526 -24.31 -4.72 41.77
CA PRO A 526 -25.38 -5.62 42.15
C PRO A 526 -24.80 -6.38 43.33
N LYS A 527 -25.40 -6.18 44.52
CA LYS A 527 -25.19 -7.10 45.63
C LYS A 527 -25.51 -8.45 45.04
N TYR A 528 -24.48 -9.26 44.83
CA TYR A 528 -24.64 -10.59 44.30
C TYR A 528 -25.43 -11.35 45.35
N GLY A 529 -26.72 -11.50 45.09
CA GLY A 529 -27.59 -12.34 45.88
C GLY A 529 -27.10 -13.76 45.89
N SER A 530 -27.49 -14.53 46.90
CA SER A 530 -27.30 -15.97 46.91
C SER A 530 -27.90 -16.60 45.64
N ASP A 531 -27.48 -17.81 45.29
CA ASP A 531 -28.05 -18.54 44.14
C ASP A 531 -29.58 -18.64 44.22
N GLU A 532 -30.15 -18.62 45.44
CA GLU A 532 -31.59 -18.54 45.70
C GLU A 532 -32.23 -17.22 45.23
N GLU A 533 -31.58 -16.07 45.45
CA GLU A 533 -32.07 -14.77 44.97
C GLU A 533 -32.00 -14.64 43.45
N LEU A 534 -30.99 -15.25 42.81
CA LEU A 534 -30.87 -15.33 41.34
C LEU A 534 -31.95 -16.22 40.73
N ILE A 535 -32.30 -17.32 41.40
CA ILE A 535 -33.36 -18.23 40.99
C ILE A 535 -34.73 -17.52 41.05
N ASP A 536 -34.99 -16.75 42.11
CA ASP A 536 -36.24 -16.02 42.28
C ASP A 536 -36.39 -14.88 41.26
N ASP A 537 -35.32 -14.13 40.96
CA ASP A 537 -35.31 -13.10 39.91
C ASP A 537 -35.55 -13.70 38.51
N PHE A 538 -34.94 -14.85 38.22
CA PHE A 538 -35.12 -15.56 36.95
C PHE A 538 -36.54 -16.10 36.78
N ALA A 539 -37.09 -16.69 37.85
CA ALA A 539 -38.47 -17.17 37.88
C ALA A 539 -39.46 -16.00 37.68
N ALA A 540 -39.21 -14.84 38.30
CA ALA A 540 -40.02 -13.64 38.12
C ALA A 540 -40.01 -13.12 36.67
N TYR A 541 -38.87 -13.10 35.99
CA TYR A 541 -38.78 -12.70 34.57
C TYR A 541 -39.52 -13.66 33.64
N LEU A 542 -39.47 -14.96 33.90
CA LEU A 542 -40.23 -15.94 33.13
C LEU A 542 -41.72 -15.94 33.49
N GLY A 543 -42.12 -15.24 34.56
CA GLY A 543 -43.48 -15.24 35.08
C GLY A 543 -43.87 -16.59 35.69
N THR A 544 -42.91 -17.33 36.21
CA THR A 544 -43.09 -18.68 36.80
C THR A 544 -42.76 -18.67 38.29
N THR A 545 -43.31 -19.60 39.07
CA THR A 545 -42.95 -19.78 40.49
C THR A 545 -41.65 -20.57 40.64
N SER A 546 -40.74 -20.16 41.54
CA SER A 546 -39.53 -20.91 41.88
C SER A 546 -39.91 -22.25 42.52
N ALA A 547 -39.56 -23.34 41.85
CA ALA A 547 -39.70 -24.70 42.38
C ALA A 547 -38.33 -25.19 42.87
N PRO A 548 -38.24 -26.08 43.86
CA PRO A 548 -36.96 -26.62 44.34
C PRO A 548 -36.17 -27.41 43.27
N GLU A 549 -36.80 -27.79 42.15
CA GLU A 549 -36.15 -28.41 40.98
C GLU A 549 -35.85 -27.42 39.84
N PHE A 550 -36.00 -26.11 40.07
CA PHE A 550 -35.88 -25.10 39.04
C PHE A 550 -34.41 -24.77 38.72
N ASP A 551 -33.86 -25.49 37.75
CA ASP A 551 -32.55 -25.16 37.17
C ASP A 551 -32.68 -24.01 36.16
N ALA A 552 -32.49 -22.78 36.65
CA ALA A 552 -32.54 -21.56 35.86
C ALA A 552 -31.67 -21.63 34.59
N ARG A 553 -30.56 -22.37 34.61
CA ARG A 553 -29.66 -22.53 33.44
C ARG A 553 -30.29 -23.42 32.38
N SER A 554 -30.75 -24.62 32.74
CA SER A 554 -31.40 -25.53 31.78
C SER A 554 -32.66 -24.91 31.16
N TYR A 555 -33.39 -24.12 31.95
CA TYR A 555 -34.54 -23.34 31.45
C TYR A 555 -34.09 -22.19 30.52
N ALA A 556 -33.04 -21.44 30.86
CA ALA A 556 -32.48 -20.40 30.01
C ALA A 556 -32.01 -20.94 28.65
N ASP A 557 -31.26 -22.05 28.65
CA ASP A 557 -30.76 -22.69 27.43
C ASP A 557 -31.90 -23.22 26.55
N THR A 558 -32.93 -23.80 27.17
CA THR A 558 -34.11 -24.32 26.45
C THR A 558 -34.90 -23.18 25.80
N GLU A 559 -35.15 -22.10 26.53
CA GLU A 559 -35.87 -20.93 26.01
C GLU A 559 -35.03 -20.15 24.98
N HIS A 560 -33.71 -20.07 25.17
CA HIS A 560 -32.80 -19.46 24.19
C HIS A 560 -32.84 -20.22 22.86
N ARG A 561 -32.84 -21.56 22.88
CA ARG A 561 -32.98 -22.37 21.64
C ARG A 561 -34.32 -22.15 20.95
N LYS A 562 -35.44 -22.12 21.69
CA LYS A 562 -36.77 -21.86 21.12
C LYS A 562 -36.85 -20.48 20.47
N LEU A 563 -36.38 -19.45 21.15
CA LEU A 563 -36.42 -18.07 20.63
C LEU A 563 -35.47 -17.85 19.45
N SER A 564 -34.36 -18.59 19.38
CA SER A 564 -33.45 -18.55 18.23
C SER A 564 -34.15 -19.08 16.96
N VAL A 565 -34.88 -20.20 17.06
CA VAL A 565 -35.68 -20.73 15.95
C VAL A 565 -36.77 -19.75 15.50
N ILE A 566 -37.44 -19.09 16.44
CA ILE A 566 -38.45 -18.07 16.15
C ILE A 566 -37.82 -16.85 15.47
N LEU A 567 -36.63 -16.42 15.91
CA LEU A 567 -35.91 -15.29 15.31
C LEU A 567 -35.55 -15.56 13.84
N ASP A 568 -35.09 -16.76 13.53
CA ASP A 568 -34.74 -17.13 12.16
C ASP A 568 -35.98 -17.21 11.26
N SER A 569 -37.10 -17.73 11.78
CA SER A 569 -38.39 -17.71 11.08
C SER A 569 -38.88 -16.28 10.79
N LEU A 570 -38.75 -15.36 11.75
CA LEU A 570 -39.13 -13.95 11.57
C LEU A 570 -38.24 -13.24 10.54
N ARG A 571 -36.94 -13.56 10.49
CA ARG A 571 -36.00 -13.02 9.49
C ARG A 571 -36.33 -13.49 8.08
N GLY A 572 -36.73 -14.76 7.92
CA GLY A 572 -37.23 -15.26 6.64
C GLY A 572 -38.47 -14.50 6.17
N GLN A 573 -39.47 -14.34 7.04
CA GLN A 573 -40.70 -13.58 6.72
C GLN A 573 -40.42 -12.10 6.42
N LEU A 574 -39.41 -11.49 7.05
CA LEU A 574 -39.02 -10.12 6.76
C LEU A 574 -38.38 -10.01 5.37
N ALA A 575 -37.51 -10.95 5.00
CA ALA A 575 -36.87 -10.97 3.69
C ALA A 575 -37.89 -11.11 2.54
N ASP A 576 -38.96 -11.87 2.76
CA ASP A 576 -40.06 -12.00 1.79
C ASP A 576 -40.91 -10.71 1.72
N ALA A 577 -41.20 -10.08 2.87
CA ALA A 577 -42.01 -8.86 2.93
C ALA A 577 -41.29 -7.61 2.39
N GLU A 578 -39.96 -7.59 2.38
CA GLU A 578 -39.16 -6.47 1.86
C GLU A 578 -39.01 -6.45 0.34
N GLN A 579 -39.37 -7.55 -0.32
CA GLN A 579 -39.36 -7.66 -1.78
C GLN A 579 -40.66 -7.17 -2.44
N ASP A 580 -41.70 -6.93 -1.65
CA ASP A 580 -43.01 -6.48 -2.10
C ASP A 580 -43.34 -5.07 -1.55
N PRO A 581 -43.42 -4.03 -2.41
CA PRO A 581 -43.73 -2.65 -2.00
C PRO A 581 -45.06 -2.49 -1.26
N ASP A 582 -46.03 -3.38 -1.47
CA ASP A 582 -47.35 -3.31 -0.82
C ASP A 582 -47.31 -3.87 0.63
N MET A 583 -46.19 -4.50 1.03
CA MET A 583 -46.00 -5.16 2.33
C MET A 583 -45.13 -4.36 3.31
N ILE A 584 -44.80 -3.09 3.01
CA ILE A 584 -43.90 -2.24 3.83
C ILE A 584 -44.37 -2.12 5.29
N ALA A 585 -45.67 -1.96 5.55
CA ALA A 585 -46.21 -1.88 6.91
C ALA A 585 -45.96 -3.18 7.71
N LYS A 586 -46.03 -4.34 7.04
CA LYS A 586 -45.74 -5.65 7.62
C LYS A 586 -44.25 -5.83 7.89
N ALA A 587 -43.38 -5.34 7.00
CA ALA A 587 -41.93 -5.35 7.20
C ALA A 587 -41.51 -4.51 8.42
N ILE A 588 -42.11 -3.34 8.62
CA ILE A 588 -41.87 -2.49 9.81
C ILE A 588 -42.29 -3.23 11.10
N GLN A 589 -43.46 -3.88 11.10
CA GLN A 589 -43.93 -4.66 12.25
C GLN A 589 -43.01 -5.86 12.57
N LEU A 590 -42.53 -6.56 11.53
CA LEU A 590 -41.60 -7.69 11.67
C LEU A 590 -40.25 -7.25 12.24
N ARG A 591 -39.72 -6.09 11.82
CA ARG A 591 -38.48 -5.51 12.39
C ARG A 591 -38.62 -5.22 13.89
N GLY A 592 -39.76 -4.68 14.32
CA GLY A 592 -40.05 -4.47 15.74
C GLY A 592 -40.05 -5.78 16.54
N ARG A 593 -40.68 -6.83 16.01
CA ARG A 593 -40.72 -8.17 16.64
C ARG A 593 -39.33 -8.81 16.72
N ILE A 594 -38.54 -8.72 15.66
CA ILE A 594 -37.14 -9.21 15.61
C ILE A 594 -36.31 -8.50 16.68
N SER A 595 -36.44 -7.17 16.80
CA SER A 595 -35.72 -6.39 17.81
C SER A 595 -36.09 -6.84 19.22
N HIS A 596 -37.36 -7.07 19.50
CA HIS A 596 -37.83 -7.52 20.80
C HIS A 596 -37.37 -8.95 21.13
N THR A 597 -37.44 -9.88 20.17
CA THR A 597 -36.94 -11.25 20.33
C THR A 597 -35.43 -11.29 20.57
N LYS A 598 -34.67 -10.44 19.87
CA LYS A 598 -33.21 -10.32 20.08
C LYS A 598 -32.87 -9.82 21.48
N ALA A 599 -33.57 -8.78 21.95
CA ALA A 599 -33.37 -8.27 23.32
C ALA A 599 -33.65 -9.33 24.40
N ARG A 600 -34.63 -10.22 24.17
CA ARG A 600 -34.90 -11.35 25.07
C ARG A 600 -33.82 -12.43 25.01
N LEU A 601 -33.29 -12.73 23.82
CA LEU A 601 -32.16 -13.65 23.65
C LEU A 601 -30.91 -13.14 24.34
N ASP A 602 -30.59 -11.85 24.20
CA ASP A 602 -29.41 -11.24 24.84
C ASP A 602 -29.50 -11.33 26.38
N ARG A 603 -30.70 -11.14 26.96
CA ARG A 603 -30.94 -11.35 28.40
C ARG A 603 -30.84 -12.81 28.84
N LEU A 604 -31.38 -13.74 28.06
CA LEU A 604 -31.25 -15.18 28.35
C LEU A 604 -29.80 -15.67 28.22
N TRP A 605 -29.04 -15.10 27.29
CA TRP A 605 -27.62 -15.38 27.14
C TRP A 605 -26.83 -14.95 28.38
N TYR A 606 -27.11 -13.75 28.91
CA TYR A 606 -26.54 -13.27 30.18
C TYR A 606 -26.81 -14.25 31.34
N TRP A 607 -28.01 -14.84 31.40
CA TRP A 607 -28.40 -15.80 32.43
C TRP A 607 -27.80 -17.20 32.24
N ALA A 608 -27.60 -17.64 30.98
CA ALA A 608 -26.95 -18.91 30.68
C ALA A 608 -25.42 -18.91 30.88
N HIS A 609 -24.76 -17.73 30.80
CA HIS A 609 -23.29 -17.63 30.72
C HIS A 609 -22.60 -17.06 31.99
N LYS A 610 -23.35 -16.72 33.04
CA LYS A 610 -22.77 -16.13 34.27
C LYS A 610 -21.96 -17.12 35.15
N ALA A 611 -21.73 -18.36 34.70
CA ALA A 611 -21.01 -19.40 35.46
C ALA A 611 -19.72 -19.93 34.78
N THR A 612 -19.19 -19.27 33.74
CA THR A 612 -17.93 -19.70 33.09
C THR A 612 -17.02 -18.54 32.71
N ASP A 613 -15.71 -18.76 32.78
CA ASP A 613 -14.73 -17.82 32.22
C ASP A 613 -14.71 -17.84 30.67
N SER A 614 -13.86 -16.99 30.08
CA SER A 614 -13.69 -16.81 28.63
C SER A 614 -13.34 -18.08 27.82
N ARG A 615 -13.10 -19.23 28.49
CA ARG A 615 -12.82 -20.53 27.86
C ARG A 615 -13.87 -21.60 28.17
N GLY A 616 -14.99 -21.26 28.82
CA GLY A 616 -16.13 -22.15 29.01
C GLY A 616 -15.98 -23.20 30.10
N ARG A 617 -15.13 -22.97 31.12
CA ARG A 617 -15.00 -23.86 32.30
C ARG A 617 -15.73 -23.29 33.52
N ASN A 618 -16.36 -24.17 34.32
CA ASN A 618 -17.06 -23.80 35.56
C ASN A 618 -16.06 -23.25 36.59
N ILE A 619 -16.34 -22.07 37.16
CA ILE A 619 -15.53 -21.49 38.23
C ILE A 619 -16.04 -22.04 39.56
N ASN A 620 -15.33 -23.01 40.16
CA ASN A 620 -15.55 -23.38 41.56
C ASN A 620 -14.81 -22.38 42.47
N GLN A 621 -15.42 -22.02 43.61
CA GLN A 621 -14.94 -21.03 44.60
C GLN A 621 -13.51 -21.24 45.17
N GLY A 622 -12.78 -22.29 44.76
CA GLY A 622 -11.44 -22.61 45.26
C GLY A 622 -10.27 -21.94 44.52
N GLU A 623 -10.47 -21.31 43.35
CA GLU A 623 -9.37 -20.84 42.49
C GLU A 623 -9.13 -19.31 42.54
N ILE A 624 -9.65 -18.59 43.53
CA ILE A 624 -9.41 -17.13 43.68
C ILE A 624 -8.04 -16.82 44.31
N GLN A 625 -7.31 -17.81 44.85
CA GLN A 625 -5.95 -17.61 45.36
C GLN A 625 -4.91 -18.14 44.38
N CYS A 626 -4.57 -17.34 43.37
CA CYS A 626 -3.21 -17.17 42.85
C CYS A 626 -3.28 -16.47 41.49
N GLN A 627 -3.10 -15.15 41.47
CA GLN A 627 -2.40 -14.47 40.38
C GLN A 627 -1.91 -13.10 40.90
N VAL A 628 -0.61 -13.11 41.24
CA VAL A 628 0.30 -11.97 41.34
C VAL A 628 0.71 -11.56 39.93
#